data_AF-A0A7X7UCU9-F1
#
_entry.id   AF-A0A7X7UCU9-F1
#
_cell.length_a   1.000
_cell.length_b   1.000
_cell.length_c   1.000
_cell.angle_alpha   90.00
_cell.angle_beta   90.00
_cell.angle_gamma   90.00
#
_symmetry.space_group_name_H-M   'P 1'
#
loop_
_entity.id
_entity.type
_entity.pdbx_description
1 polymer ?
#
loop_
_entity_poly.entity_id
_entity_poly.type
_entity_poly.pdbx_seq_one_letter_code
_entity_poly.pdbx_strand_id
1 'polypeptide(L)'
;MNAWYWLLLVAGTALLAVLAVYHQRILPLERELVRPAWQPVEAARPSPGVRLEQADGRLTVHFPGGEPLTFHAAETQVPDHGYAVLELGSRRLLALLDQGKRKRLYLIDTERAAQGGTLDAGMVGWWRHGNGYLLAAAGDRLVEVHRCLGRDLIYLVDPYRAMIGHAYGMGIERTLISPKPSLSWLAVEGERLVVGEGQRAWQTEIA
;
A
#
# COMPACT_ATOMS: atom_id res chain seq x y z
N MET A 1 -8.71 56.17 -1.50
CA MET A 1 -8.33 54.77 -1.81
C MET A 1 -8.84 53.90 -0.66
N ASN A 2 -9.81 53.02 -0.90
CA ASN A 2 -10.61 52.38 0.17
C ASN A 2 -9.86 51.23 0.83
N ALA A 3 -9.92 51.12 2.16
CA ALA A 3 -9.34 50.04 2.95
C ALA A 3 -9.75 48.63 2.47
N TRP A 4 -10.94 48.52 1.86
CA TRP A 4 -11.43 47.31 1.20
C TRP A 4 -10.56 46.79 0.07
N TYR A 5 -9.93 47.68 -0.70
CA TYR A 5 -9.00 47.29 -1.76
C TYR A 5 -7.79 46.55 -1.18
N TRP A 6 -7.23 47.06 -0.09
CA TRP A 6 -6.06 46.46 0.57
C TRP A 6 -6.41 45.13 1.25
N LEU A 7 -7.59 45.00 1.85
CA LEU A 7 -8.06 43.73 2.42
C LEU A 7 -8.24 42.65 1.34
N LEU A 8 -8.85 42.99 0.21
CA LEU A 8 -9.02 42.05 -0.90
C LEU A 8 -7.66 41.65 -1.52
N LEU A 9 -6.74 42.61 -1.64
CA LEU A 9 -5.39 42.35 -2.14
C LEU A 9 -4.65 41.38 -1.20
N VAL A 10 -4.66 41.62 0.11
CA VAL A 10 -4.00 40.74 1.09
C VAL A 10 -4.61 39.34 1.08
N ALA A 11 -5.94 39.22 1.06
CA ALA A 11 -6.62 37.93 1.00
C ALA A 11 -6.31 37.17 -0.30
N GLY A 12 -6.32 37.86 -1.45
CA GLY A 12 -5.96 37.28 -2.74
C GLY A 12 -4.51 36.82 -2.80
N THR A 13 -3.58 37.60 -2.25
CA THR A 13 -2.15 37.26 -2.21
C THR A 13 -1.90 36.08 -1.27
N ALA A 14 -2.58 36.03 -0.12
CA ALA A 14 -2.51 34.89 0.81
C ALA A 14 -3.08 33.61 0.19
N LEU A 15 -4.21 33.70 -0.52
CA LEU A 15 -4.79 32.55 -1.24
C LEU A 15 -3.84 32.04 -2.33
N LEU A 16 -3.24 32.94 -3.12
CA LEU A 16 -2.25 32.59 -4.13
C LEU A 16 -0.99 31.97 -3.52
N ALA A 17 -0.53 32.46 -2.36
CA ALA A 17 0.59 31.88 -1.65
C ALA A 17 0.26 30.47 -1.12
N VAL A 18 -0.94 30.26 -0.58
CA VAL A 18 -1.41 28.93 -0.15
C VAL A 18 -1.53 27.98 -1.33
N LEU A 19 -2.10 28.42 -2.46
CA LEU A 19 -2.18 27.63 -3.68
C LEU A 19 -0.79 27.33 -4.25
N ALA A 20 0.13 28.29 -4.23
CA ALA A 20 1.51 28.09 -4.67
C ALA A 20 2.27 27.12 -3.77
N VAL A 21 2.12 27.20 -2.45
CA VAL A 21 2.71 26.25 -1.50
C VAL A 21 2.09 24.87 -1.64
N TYR A 22 0.77 24.77 -1.83
CA TYR A 22 0.07 23.53 -2.10
C TYR A 22 0.58 22.88 -3.41
N HIS A 23 0.69 23.67 -4.47
CA HIS A 23 1.20 23.24 -5.78
C HIS A 23 2.69 22.85 -5.70
N GLN A 24 3.52 23.61 -4.97
CA GLN A 24 4.94 23.30 -4.75
C GLN A 24 5.18 22.12 -3.80
N ARG A 25 4.23 21.75 -2.94
CA ARG A 25 4.30 20.54 -2.10
C ARG A 25 3.79 19.28 -2.79
N ILE A 26 2.90 19.42 -3.77
CA ILE A 26 2.33 18.30 -4.54
C ILE A 26 3.14 17.99 -5.80
N LEU A 27 3.67 19.00 -6.50
CA LEU A 27 4.51 18.78 -7.69
C LEU A 27 5.79 17.94 -7.44
N PRO A 28 6.46 17.98 -6.27
CA PRO A 28 7.57 17.08 -5.97
C PRO A 28 7.13 15.61 -5.91
N LEU A 29 5.93 15.33 -5.37
CA LEU A 29 5.33 14.00 -5.43
C LEU A 29 5.06 13.58 -6.89
N GLU A 30 4.75 14.54 -7.78
CA GLU A 30 4.59 14.28 -9.21
C GLU A 30 5.91 14.14 -9.98
N ARG A 31 7.02 14.70 -9.48
CA ARG A 31 8.35 14.63 -10.14
C ARG A 31 9.02 13.27 -10.00
N GLU A 32 8.64 12.47 -9.00
CA GLU A 32 9.03 11.06 -8.87
C GLU A 32 8.03 10.10 -9.53
N LEU A 33 6.94 10.62 -10.13
CA LEU A 33 6.01 9.78 -10.87
C LEU A 33 6.65 9.30 -12.16
N VAL A 34 7.15 8.07 -12.10
CA VAL A 34 7.62 7.39 -13.30
C VAL A 34 6.38 6.96 -14.10
N ARG A 35 6.39 7.24 -15.40
CA ARG A 35 5.51 6.59 -16.37
C ARG A 35 6.27 5.43 -17.00
N PRO A 36 6.19 4.22 -16.42
CA PRO A 36 6.88 3.07 -16.98
C PRO A 36 6.42 2.78 -18.41
N ALA A 37 7.31 2.16 -19.18
CA ALA A 37 6.95 1.56 -20.45
C ALA A 37 6.12 0.30 -20.16
N TRP A 38 4.80 0.45 -20.14
CA TRP A 38 3.87 -0.66 -19.95
C TRP A 38 3.72 -1.45 -21.25
N GLN A 39 3.95 -2.76 -21.18
CA GLN A 39 3.80 -3.68 -22.30
C GLN A 39 2.62 -4.62 -22.03
N PRO A 40 1.67 -4.77 -22.97
CA PRO A 40 0.59 -5.74 -22.81
C PRO A 40 1.16 -7.16 -22.80
N VAL A 41 0.63 -8.01 -21.92
CA VAL A 41 1.06 -9.41 -21.79
C VAL A 41 -0.13 -10.34 -21.57
N GLU A 42 0.06 -11.60 -21.94
CA GLU A 42 -0.82 -12.67 -21.51
C GLU A 42 -0.34 -13.14 -20.13
N ALA A 43 -1.12 -12.79 -19.10
CA ALA A 43 -0.84 -13.22 -17.73
C ALA A 43 -2.16 -13.56 -17.04
N ALA A 44 -2.14 -14.68 -16.31
CA ALA A 44 -3.24 -15.04 -15.43
C ALA A 44 -3.08 -14.31 -14.09
N ARG A 45 -4.21 -13.96 -13.46
CA ARG A 45 -4.18 -13.45 -12.08
C ARG A 45 -3.48 -14.50 -11.20
N PRO A 46 -2.45 -14.12 -10.43
CA PRO A 46 -1.83 -15.04 -9.50
C PRO A 46 -2.87 -15.51 -8.48
N SER A 47 -2.93 -16.81 -8.22
CA SER A 47 -3.68 -17.32 -7.07
C SER A 47 -2.88 -16.97 -5.81
N PRO A 48 -3.43 -16.19 -4.87
CA PRO A 48 -2.77 -15.99 -3.59
C PRO A 48 -2.74 -17.36 -2.90
N GLY A 49 -1.55 -17.96 -2.80
CA GLY A 49 -1.38 -19.25 -2.12
C GLY A 49 -1.80 -19.20 -0.65
N VAL A 50 -1.91 -17.99 -0.10
CA VAL A 50 -2.37 -17.71 1.26
C VAL A 50 -3.79 -17.18 1.22
N ARG A 51 -4.66 -17.74 2.06
CA ARG A 51 -6.05 -17.32 2.21
C ARG A 51 -6.28 -16.75 3.60
N LEU A 52 -7.05 -15.68 3.67
CA LEU A 52 -7.35 -14.97 4.90
C LEU A 52 -8.85 -15.06 5.19
N GLU A 53 -9.19 -15.48 6.42
CA GLU A 53 -10.56 -15.50 6.91
C GLU A 53 -10.67 -14.61 8.14
N GLN A 54 -11.68 -13.74 8.16
CA GLN A 54 -11.97 -12.87 9.29
C GLN A 54 -13.40 -13.13 9.79
N ALA A 55 -13.53 -13.57 11.03
CA ALA A 55 -14.83 -13.86 11.66
C ALA A 55 -14.75 -13.62 13.17
N ASP A 56 -15.79 -13.04 13.75
CA ASP A 56 -15.96 -12.88 15.21
C ASP A 56 -14.74 -12.26 15.92
N GLY A 57 -14.13 -11.25 15.29
CA GLY A 57 -12.95 -10.55 15.81
C GLY A 57 -11.66 -11.38 15.83
N ARG A 58 -11.65 -12.53 15.14
CA ARG A 58 -10.46 -13.35 14.90
C ARG A 58 -10.02 -13.23 13.45
N LEU A 59 -8.71 -13.38 13.28
CA LEU A 59 -8.08 -13.47 11.99
C LEU A 59 -7.43 -14.85 11.86
N THR A 60 -7.80 -15.58 10.81
CA THR A 60 -7.24 -16.90 10.49
C THR A 60 -6.49 -16.81 9.17
N VAL A 61 -5.21 -17.19 9.19
CA VAL A 61 -4.34 -17.20 8.03
C VAL A 61 -4.06 -18.64 7.61
N HIS A 62 -4.46 -18.99 6.40
CA HIS A 62 -4.28 -20.31 5.80
C HIS A 62 -3.10 -20.26 4.85
N PHE A 63 -1.95 -20.81 5.26
CA PHE A 63 -0.79 -20.97 4.39
C PHE A 63 -0.89 -22.27 3.56
N PRO A 64 -0.35 -22.30 2.33
CA PRO A 64 -0.38 -23.50 1.52
C PRO A 64 0.43 -24.61 2.18
N GLY A 65 -0.21 -25.76 2.44
CA GLY A 65 0.43 -26.95 3.00
C GLY A 65 0.79 -26.87 4.49
N GLY A 66 0.34 -25.83 5.20
CA GLY A 66 0.54 -25.67 6.65
C GLY A 66 -0.76 -25.62 7.43
N GLU A 67 -0.67 -25.79 8.74
CA GLU A 67 -1.80 -25.59 9.64
C GLU A 67 -2.22 -24.10 9.67
N PRO A 68 -3.53 -23.80 9.75
CA PRO A 68 -4.00 -22.44 9.85
C PRO A 68 -3.58 -21.80 11.17
N LEU A 69 -3.15 -20.53 11.12
CA LEU A 69 -2.82 -19.75 12.30
C LEU A 69 -3.97 -18.81 12.64
N THR A 70 -4.42 -18.81 13.90
CA THR A 70 -5.55 -17.99 14.37
C THR A 70 -5.16 -17.14 15.57
N PHE A 71 -5.51 -15.85 15.54
CA PHE A 71 -5.29 -14.91 16.64
C PHE A 71 -6.38 -13.83 16.70
N HIS A 72 -6.45 -13.12 17.81
CA HIS A 72 -7.43 -12.05 18.02
C HIS A 72 -7.05 -10.77 17.28
N ALA A 73 -8.00 -10.17 16.55
CA ALA A 73 -7.84 -8.96 15.74
C ALA A 73 -9.14 -8.12 15.67
N ALA A 74 -9.89 -8.02 16.77
CA ALA A 74 -11.25 -7.45 16.75
C ALA A 74 -11.36 -5.97 16.31
N GLU A 75 -10.29 -5.19 16.45
CA GLU A 75 -10.28 -3.79 16.03
C GLU A 75 -9.88 -3.58 14.56
N THR A 76 -9.47 -4.65 13.89
CA THR A 76 -8.91 -4.63 12.53
C THR A 76 -10.00 -4.90 11.51
N GLN A 77 -10.00 -4.19 10.39
CA GLN A 77 -10.87 -4.49 9.25
C GLN A 77 -10.02 -4.67 8.00
N VAL A 78 -9.97 -5.90 7.47
CA VAL A 78 -9.15 -6.23 6.31
C VAL A 78 -10.05 -6.38 5.08
N PRO A 79 -9.87 -5.58 4.02
CA PRO A 79 -10.59 -5.80 2.77
C PRO A 79 -10.08 -7.07 2.05
N ASP A 80 -10.84 -7.60 1.09
CA ASP A 80 -10.50 -8.81 0.32
C ASP A 80 -9.12 -8.76 -0.37
N HIS A 81 -8.59 -7.55 -0.55
CA HIS A 81 -7.28 -7.24 -1.13
C HIS A 81 -6.48 -6.31 -0.20
N GLY A 82 -6.59 -6.55 1.10
CA GLY A 82 -5.94 -5.80 2.15
C GLY A 82 -4.75 -6.52 2.75
N TYR A 83 -4.18 -7.52 2.07
CA TYR A 83 -3.08 -8.29 2.63
C TYR A 83 -2.14 -8.82 1.55
N ALA A 84 -0.89 -9.03 1.95
CA ALA A 84 0.13 -9.67 1.14
C ALA A 84 1.12 -10.41 2.06
N VAL A 85 1.82 -11.41 1.52
CA VAL A 85 2.84 -12.14 2.28
C VAL A 85 4.22 -11.80 1.75
N LEU A 86 5.09 -11.38 2.66
CA LEU A 86 6.46 -10.97 2.41
C LEU A 86 7.43 -12.05 2.93
N GLU A 87 8.51 -12.26 2.20
CA GLU A 87 9.64 -13.06 2.67
C GLU A 87 10.82 -12.12 2.89
N LEU A 88 11.10 -11.81 4.15
CA LEU A 88 12.12 -10.85 4.55
C LEU A 88 13.24 -11.57 5.32
N GLY A 89 14.37 -11.77 4.64
CA GLY A 89 15.44 -12.63 5.17
C GLY A 89 14.92 -14.05 5.40
N SER A 90 15.01 -14.55 6.64
CA SER A 90 14.50 -15.87 7.02
C SER A 90 13.07 -15.85 7.57
N ARG A 91 12.39 -14.70 7.53
CA ARG A 91 11.07 -14.52 8.15
C ARG A 91 10.00 -14.38 7.09
N ARG A 92 8.87 -15.05 7.31
CA ARG A 92 7.64 -14.81 6.57
C ARG A 92 6.76 -13.85 7.36
N LEU A 93 6.41 -12.72 6.76
CA LEU A 93 5.59 -11.69 7.39
C LEU A 93 4.28 -11.53 6.61
N LEU A 94 3.22 -11.23 7.34
CA LEU A 94 1.95 -10.77 6.78
C LEU A 94 1.94 -9.25 6.79
N ALA A 95 1.88 -8.66 5.59
CA ALA A 95 1.53 -7.27 5.42
C ALA A 95 0.00 -7.16 5.41
N LEU A 96 -0.57 -6.31 6.26
CA LEU A 96 -2.01 -6.19 6.45
C LEU A 96 -2.44 -4.72 6.49
N LEU A 97 -3.31 -4.36 5.57
CA LEU A 97 -3.93 -3.05 5.43
C LEU A 97 -5.23 -3.02 6.23
N ASP A 98 -5.17 -2.40 7.41
CA ASP A 98 -6.31 -2.20 8.29
C ASP A 98 -7.09 -0.95 7.86
N GLN A 99 -8.33 -1.11 7.41
CA GLN A 99 -9.26 -0.01 7.09
C GLN A 99 -10.15 0.39 8.27
N GLY A 100 -9.95 -0.20 9.44
CA GLY A 100 -10.64 0.14 10.67
C GLY A 100 -10.25 1.53 11.19
N LYS A 101 -10.42 1.75 12.51
CA LYS A 101 -10.19 3.07 13.12
C LYS A 101 -8.76 3.58 12.95
N ARG A 102 -7.78 2.67 12.91
CA ARG A 102 -6.36 3.03 12.93
C ARG A 102 -5.84 3.43 11.55
N LYS A 103 -6.41 2.88 10.45
CA LYS A 103 -6.00 3.12 9.05
C LYS A 103 -4.48 2.97 8.84
N ARG A 104 -3.98 1.76 9.09
CA ARG A 104 -2.55 1.43 9.10
C ARG A 104 -2.24 0.20 8.27
N LEU A 105 -1.06 0.18 7.69
CA LEU A 105 -0.47 -1.00 7.09
C LEU A 105 0.51 -1.57 8.11
N TYR A 106 0.23 -2.79 8.57
CA TYR A 106 1.01 -3.51 9.55
C TYR A 106 1.90 -4.53 8.87
N LEU A 107 3.09 -4.73 9.42
CA LEU A 107 3.93 -5.91 9.19
C LEU A 107 3.84 -6.78 10.44
N ILE A 108 3.37 -8.01 10.27
CA ILE A 108 3.03 -8.91 11.36
C ILE A 108 3.77 -10.23 11.17
N ASP A 109 4.48 -10.66 12.21
CA ASP A 109 4.92 -12.03 12.37
C ASP A 109 3.72 -12.87 12.87
N THR A 110 3.13 -13.66 11.99
CA THR A 110 1.88 -14.38 12.26
C THR A 110 2.05 -15.52 13.26
N GLU A 111 3.22 -16.16 13.30
CA GLU A 111 3.52 -17.21 14.27
C GLU A 111 3.62 -16.61 15.67
N ARG A 112 4.32 -15.48 15.79
CA ARG A 112 4.41 -14.75 17.05
C ARG A 112 3.05 -14.19 17.50
N ALA A 113 2.24 -13.67 16.57
CA ALA A 113 0.87 -13.22 16.87
C ALA A 113 0.01 -14.36 17.41
N ALA A 114 0.08 -15.55 16.80
CA ALA A 114 -0.63 -16.74 17.24
C ALA A 114 -0.19 -17.19 18.65
N GLN A 115 1.12 -17.20 18.92
CA GLN A 115 1.66 -17.54 20.24
C GLN A 115 1.24 -16.53 21.32
N GLY A 116 1.23 -15.24 20.99
CA GLY A 116 0.79 -14.16 21.88
C GLY A 116 -0.73 -13.97 21.95
N GLY A 117 -1.50 -14.71 21.14
CA GLY A 117 -2.97 -14.70 21.10
C GLY A 117 -3.61 -13.46 20.46
N THR A 118 -2.83 -12.44 20.08
CA THR A 118 -3.34 -11.17 19.53
C THR A 118 -2.47 -10.67 18.37
N LEU A 119 -3.06 -9.92 17.45
CA LEU A 119 -2.36 -9.30 16.32
C LEU A 119 -1.18 -8.43 16.77
N ASP A 120 -1.42 -7.59 17.78
CA ASP A 120 -0.43 -6.62 18.28
C ASP A 120 0.82 -7.31 18.88
N ALA A 121 0.69 -8.55 19.37
CA ALA A 121 1.83 -9.32 19.88
C ALA A 121 2.84 -9.75 18.80
N GLY A 122 2.38 -9.90 17.56
CA GLY A 122 3.23 -10.21 16.40
C GLY A 122 3.62 -8.99 15.57
N MET A 123 3.15 -7.79 15.90
CA MET A 123 3.45 -6.57 15.13
C MET A 123 4.96 -6.26 15.21
N VAL A 124 5.60 -6.16 14.05
CA VAL A 124 7.02 -5.78 13.93
C VAL A 124 7.22 -4.40 13.32
N GLY A 125 6.22 -3.86 12.63
CA GLY A 125 6.25 -2.53 12.04
C GLY A 125 4.87 -2.07 11.58
N TRP A 126 4.71 -0.76 11.41
CA TRP A 126 3.49 -0.19 10.83
C TRP A 126 3.74 1.20 10.26
N TRP A 127 2.91 1.60 9.30
CA TRP A 127 2.80 3.00 8.89
C TRP A 127 1.34 3.36 8.59
N ARG A 128 1.07 4.66 8.57
CA ARG A 128 -0.25 5.17 8.20
C ARG A 128 -0.41 5.07 6.70
N HIS A 129 -1.51 4.47 6.24
CA HIS A 129 -1.89 4.48 4.83
C HIS A 129 -2.99 5.50 4.55
N GLY A 130 -3.21 5.77 3.27
CA GLY A 130 -4.24 6.67 2.77
C GLY A 130 -5.57 5.95 2.54
N ASN A 131 -6.07 6.04 1.31
CA ASN A 131 -7.21 5.23 0.84
C ASN A 131 -6.69 4.09 -0.04
N GLY A 132 -5.58 3.49 0.38
CA GLY A 132 -4.86 2.48 -0.38
C GLY A 132 -5.49 1.10 -0.27
N TYR A 133 -5.09 0.22 -1.17
CA TYR A 133 -5.31 -1.22 -1.11
C TYR A 133 -3.98 -1.94 -1.40
N LEU A 134 -3.81 -3.12 -0.82
CA LEU A 134 -2.55 -3.86 -0.84
C LEU A 134 -2.69 -5.14 -1.65
N LEU A 135 -2.09 -5.17 -2.83
CA LEU A 135 -2.34 -6.26 -3.78
C LEU A 135 -1.25 -7.32 -3.83
N ALA A 136 0.01 -6.96 -3.57
CA ALA A 136 1.10 -7.88 -3.76
C ALA A 136 2.33 -7.57 -2.92
N ALA A 137 3.11 -8.63 -2.72
CA ALA A 137 4.46 -8.63 -2.21
C ALA A 137 5.23 -9.70 -2.99
N ALA A 138 6.53 -9.48 -3.24
CA ALA A 138 7.42 -10.55 -3.69
C ALA A 138 8.83 -10.31 -3.19
N GLY A 139 9.43 -11.35 -2.60
CA GLY A 139 10.71 -11.24 -1.91
C GLY A 139 10.65 -10.15 -0.85
N ASP A 140 11.58 -9.20 -0.97
CA ASP A 140 11.76 -8.04 -0.11
C ASP A 140 10.99 -6.79 -0.58
N ARG A 141 10.09 -6.90 -1.57
CA ARG A 141 9.32 -5.76 -2.08
C ARG A 141 7.85 -5.87 -1.70
N LEU A 142 7.28 -4.77 -1.26
CA LEU A 142 5.85 -4.62 -0.99
C LEU A 142 5.25 -3.59 -1.93
N VAL A 143 4.04 -3.84 -2.45
CA VAL A 143 3.37 -2.91 -3.35
C VAL A 143 2.02 -2.49 -2.79
N GLU A 144 1.88 -1.18 -2.62
CA GLU A 144 0.65 -0.54 -2.19
C GLU A 144 0.08 0.28 -3.34
N VAL A 145 -1.23 0.26 -3.56
CA VAL A 145 -1.87 1.04 -4.62
C VAL A 145 -2.83 2.04 -4.00
N HIS A 146 -2.72 3.32 -4.36
CA HIS A 146 -3.68 4.34 -3.93
C HIS A 146 -4.43 4.89 -5.12
N ARG A 147 -5.71 5.16 -4.91
CA ARG A 147 -6.51 5.92 -5.87
C ARG A 147 -6.35 7.41 -5.64
N CYS A 148 -5.77 8.10 -6.62
CA CYS A 148 -5.59 9.55 -6.60
C CYS A 148 -6.17 10.14 -7.90
N LEU A 149 -7.08 11.12 -7.77
CA LEU A 149 -7.66 11.87 -8.90
C LEU A 149 -8.25 10.95 -10.01
N GLY A 150 -8.89 9.84 -9.62
CA GLY A 150 -9.50 8.90 -10.55
C GLY A 150 -8.53 7.96 -11.27
N ARG A 151 -7.27 7.90 -10.83
CA ARG A 151 -6.27 6.95 -11.32
C ARG A 151 -5.58 6.24 -10.15
N ASP A 152 -5.19 5.00 -10.39
CA ASP A 152 -4.37 4.25 -9.45
C ASP A 152 -2.88 4.62 -9.59
N LEU A 153 -2.26 4.93 -8.46
CA LEU A 153 -0.83 5.11 -8.28
C LEU A 153 -0.26 3.91 -7.53
N ILE A 154 0.82 3.34 -8.05
CA ILE A 154 1.46 2.15 -7.51
C ILE A 154 2.70 2.58 -6.75
N TYR A 155 2.73 2.32 -5.45
CA TYR A 155 3.85 2.62 -4.57
C TYR A 155 4.64 1.34 -4.34
N LEU A 156 5.92 1.37 -4.70
CA LEU A 156 6.89 0.37 -4.29
C LEU A 156 7.41 0.74 -2.91
N VAL A 157 7.30 -0.19 -1.97
CA VAL A 157 7.57 0.03 -0.55
C VAL A 157 8.71 -0.87 -0.09
N ASP A 158 9.67 -0.28 0.62
CA ASP A 158 10.76 -0.92 1.35
C ASP A 158 10.24 -1.40 2.74
N PRO A 159 10.05 -2.72 2.93
CA PRO A 159 9.59 -3.28 4.19
C PRO A 159 10.64 -3.24 5.31
N TYR A 160 11.94 -3.17 4.99
CA TYR A 160 12.99 -3.05 6.00
C TYR A 160 12.89 -1.69 6.71
N ARG A 161 12.69 -0.60 5.95
CA ARG A 161 12.45 0.73 6.53
C ARG A 161 11.20 0.76 7.39
N ALA A 162 10.15 0.05 6.99
CA ALA A 162 8.93 -0.04 7.78
C ALA A 162 9.12 -0.78 9.10
N MET A 163 9.96 -1.82 9.14
CA MET A 163 10.29 -2.56 10.37
C MET A 163 11.09 -1.74 11.38
N ILE A 164 11.86 -0.75 10.93
CA ILE A 164 12.69 0.11 11.81
C ILE A 164 11.82 1.15 12.55
N GLY A 165 10.51 1.19 12.30
CA GLY A 165 9.54 1.94 13.10
C GLY A 165 9.45 3.42 12.71
N HIS A 166 9.28 3.70 11.42
CA HIS A 166 9.19 5.07 10.93
C HIS A 166 7.79 5.48 10.48
N ALA A 167 7.32 6.57 11.07
CA ALA A 167 6.07 7.22 10.73
C ALA A 167 6.20 7.99 9.41
N TYR A 168 5.16 7.92 8.59
CA TYR A 168 4.90 8.71 7.37
C TYR A 168 5.86 8.52 6.20
N GLY A 169 5.42 7.77 5.18
CA GLY A 169 5.86 7.92 3.78
C GLY A 169 7.31 7.56 3.42
N MET A 170 8.22 7.36 4.39
CA MET A 170 9.65 7.15 4.13
C MET A 170 10.03 5.74 3.64
N GLY A 171 9.05 4.83 3.56
CA GLY A 171 9.23 3.50 2.96
C GLY A 171 8.95 3.46 1.47
N ILE A 172 8.39 4.50 0.86
CA ILE A 172 8.13 4.52 -0.58
C ILE A 172 9.46 4.70 -1.30
N GLU A 173 9.87 3.68 -2.04
CA GLU A 173 11.08 3.74 -2.89
C GLU A 173 10.79 4.46 -4.20
N ARG A 174 9.59 4.22 -4.75
CA ARG A 174 9.21 4.74 -6.06
C ARG A 174 7.69 4.78 -6.21
N THR A 175 7.20 5.73 -6.99
CA THR A 175 5.79 5.82 -7.37
C THR A 175 5.63 5.67 -8.88
N LEU A 176 4.84 4.70 -9.31
CA LEU A 176 4.56 4.40 -10.71
C LEU A 176 3.13 4.77 -11.05
N ILE A 177 2.93 5.36 -12.23
CA ILE A 177 1.59 5.60 -12.78
C ILE A 177 1.08 4.29 -13.41
N SER A 178 -0.07 3.82 -12.95
CA SER A 178 -0.77 2.67 -13.53
C SER A 178 -1.09 2.87 -15.03
N PRO A 179 -1.06 1.81 -15.86
CA PRO A 179 -1.46 1.89 -17.27
C PRO A 179 -2.97 2.11 -17.42
N LYS A 180 -3.76 1.88 -16.35
CA LYS A 180 -5.21 1.99 -16.33
C LYS A 180 -5.73 2.77 -15.12
N PRO A 181 -6.94 3.37 -15.22
CA PRO A 181 -7.55 4.09 -14.11
C PRO A 181 -7.84 3.20 -12.89
N SER A 182 -8.19 1.93 -13.11
CA SER A 182 -8.53 0.96 -12.07
C SER A 182 -7.83 -0.37 -12.31
N LEU A 183 -7.03 -0.83 -11.35
CA LEU A 183 -6.45 -2.17 -11.34
C LEU A 183 -7.32 -3.12 -10.51
N SER A 184 -7.35 -4.39 -10.90
CA SER A 184 -8.06 -5.47 -10.19
C SER A 184 -7.11 -6.44 -9.47
N TRP A 185 -5.88 -6.53 -9.94
CA TRP A 185 -4.83 -7.32 -9.32
C TRP A 185 -3.45 -6.82 -9.76
N LEU A 186 -2.43 -7.20 -9.00
CA LEU A 186 -1.04 -6.86 -9.25
C LEU A 186 -0.18 -8.02 -8.75
N ALA A 187 0.97 -8.24 -9.38
CA ALA A 187 1.98 -9.22 -9.02
C ALA A 187 3.36 -8.59 -9.18
N VAL A 188 4.29 -8.99 -8.31
CA VAL A 188 5.71 -8.68 -8.47
C VAL A 188 6.43 -9.98 -8.82
N GLU A 189 7.16 -9.98 -9.93
CA GLU A 189 7.85 -11.15 -10.48
C GLU A 189 9.33 -10.82 -10.71
N GLY A 190 10.14 -11.00 -9.66
CA GLY A 190 11.53 -10.57 -9.67
C GLY A 190 11.64 -9.06 -9.87
N GLU A 191 12.23 -8.64 -10.99
CA GLU A 191 12.38 -7.23 -11.35
C GLU A 191 11.21 -6.67 -12.16
N ARG A 192 10.13 -7.44 -12.35
CA ARG A 192 8.97 -7.01 -13.13
C ARG A 192 7.76 -6.80 -12.24
N LEU A 193 6.97 -5.81 -12.62
CA LEU A 193 5.65 -5.57 -12.08
C LEU A 193 4.61 -5.95 -13.13
N VAL A 194 3.70 -6.86 -12.79
CA VAL A 194 2.58 -7.24 -13.66
C VAL A 194 1.29 -6.74 -13.01
N VAL A 195 0.49 -6.02 -13.76
CA VAL A 195 -0.79 -5.46 -13.29
C VAL A 195 -1.91 -5.91 -14.20
N GLY A 196 -3.13 -6.08 -13.67
CA GLY A 196 -4.25 -6.48 -14.49
C GLY A 196 -5.59 -5.86 -14.12
N GLU A 197 -6.44 -5.80 -15.15
CA GLU A 197 -7.83 -5.33 -15.12
C GLU A 197 -8.69 -6.43 -15.75
N GLY A 198 -9.37 -7.23 -14.91
CA GLY A 198 -10.06 -8.43 -15.37
C GLY A 198 -9.10 -9.43 -16.00
N GLN A 199 -9.31 -9.74 -17.28
CA GLN A 199 -8.49 -10.67 -18.07
C GLN A 199 -7.32 -10.02 -18.81
N ARG A 200 -7.19 -8.68 -18.77
CA ARG A 200 -6.11 -7.97 -19.45
C ARG A 200 -4.97 -7.70 -18.47
N ALA A 201 -3.74 -7.84 -18.94
CA ALA A 201 -2.55 -7.59 -18.14
C ALA A 201 -1.50 -6.74 -18.87
N TRP A 202 -0.70 -6.04 -18.08
CA TRP A 202 0.44 -5.24 -18.53
C TRP A 202 1.61 -5.48 -17.60
N GLN A 203 2.83 -5.49 -18.15
CA GLN A 203 4.05 -5.59 -17.37
C GLN A 203 4.94 -4.37 -17.58
N THR A 204 5.79 -4.09 -16.59
CA THR A 204 6.90 -3.16 -16.72
C THR A 204 8.06 -3.57 -15.81
N GLU A 205 9.25 -3.06 -16.09
CA GLU A 205 10.42 -3.26 -15.25
C GLU A 205 10.42 -2.29 -14.06
N ILE A 206 10.93 -2.76 -12.94
CA ILE A 206 11.02 -2.03 -11.67
C ILE A 206 12.38 -1.30 -11.54
N ALA A 207 13.34 -1.57 -12.44
CA ALA A 207 14.71 -1.02 -12.45
C ALA A 207 14.76 0.52 -12.29
#